data_AF-G0MT65-F1
#
_entry.id   AF-G0MT65-F1
#
_cell.length_a   1.000
_cell.length_b   1.000
_cell.length_c   1.000
_cell.angle_alpha   90.00
_cell.angle_beta   90.00
_cell.angle_gamma   90.00
#
_symmetry.space_group_name_H-M   'P 1'
#
loop_
_entity.id
_entity.type
_entity.pdbx_description
1 polymer ?
#
loop_
_entity_poly.entity_id
_entity_poly.type
_entity_poly.pdbx_seq_one_letter_code
_entity_poly.pdbx_strand_id
1 'polypeptide(L)'
;MGIVFKNFIFLLLLSHFVPSASSNSSTNGDVAPCLSAVYDAVYTGTYNCTHVFDSIWDNSTSQRSLYTSGKSCLLEVAKKECTGAQYNLLSTKYEDFLDVLTTEPKDPADCSNFYYKYNRLKCEPIIEEAHRKMIPLVSMNVKTNDSRLLEAIGLCEKVQSCISPPCLASASEKVLVDRMCESLKMKKSELFVCFGKIQKQVPDVSEYKCLDGMDFYDTSPKIAIEKLTTKKGCLKEILEDICGENAVANFEEDTKFMLNSIKQRMEMADVFSN
;
A
#
# COMPACT_ATOMS: atom_id res chain seq x y z
N MET A 1 -24.08 13.86 13.66
CA MET A 1 -22.95 14.53 12.97
C MET A 1 -21.71 13.69 13.24
N GLY A 2 -21.08 13.15 12.19
CA GLY A 2 -20.26 11.93 12.20
C GLY A 2 -18.99 11.97 13.04
N ILE A 3 -18.81 10.96 13.89
CA ILE A 3 -17.64 10.78 14.76
C ILE A 3 -16.90 9.45 14.50
N VAL A 4 -17.44 8.53 13.69
CA VAL A 4 -16.73 7.30 13.24
C VAL A 4 -15.99 7.50 11.89
N PHE A 5 -16.12 8.69 11.28
CA PHE A 5 -15.67 8.97 9.90
C PHE A 5 -14.51 9.97 9.79
N LYS A 6 -13.88 10.34 10.91
CA LYS A 6 -12.57 10.99 10.86
C LYS A 6 -11.51 9.92 11.03
N ASN A 7 -10.61 9.90 10.06
CA ASN A 7 -9.27 9.28 10.04
C ASN A 7 -8.60 9.10 11.41
N PHE A 8 -7.51 8.32 11.40
CA PHE A 8 -6.66 7.85 12.51
C PHE A 8 -7.11 6.43 12.94
N ILE A 9 -6.42 5.32 12.67
CA ILE A 9 -4.97 5.05 12.69
C ILE A 9 -4.71 3.86 11.75
N PHE A 10 -4.38 4.12 10.48
CA PHE A 10 -3.81 3.08 9.59
C PHE A 10 -2.82 3.69 8.60
N LEU A 11 -2.98 4.99 8.31
CA LEU A 11 -2.07 5.79 7.50
C LEU A 11 -0.78 6.23 8.24
N LEU A 12 -0.68 6.00 9.56
CA LEU A 12 0.51 6.36 10.36
C LEU A 12 1.55 5.23 10.48
N LEU A 13 1.26 4.02 10.01
CA LEU A 13 2.23 2.91 10.13
C LEU A 13 3.21 2.82 8.96
N LEU A 14 2.98 3.55 7.86
CA LEU A 14 4.00 3.74 6.82
C LEU A 14 4.85 5.01 7.04
N SER A 15 4.42 5.95 7.90
CA SER A 15 5.36 6.92 8.49
C SER A 15 6.34 6.29 9.50
N HIS A 16 6.23 4.97 9.73
CA HIS A 16 7.25 4.16 10.40
C HIS A 16 8.08 3.30 9.43
N PHE A 17 8.27 3.76 8.19
CA PHE A 17 9.62 3.71 7.61
C PHE A 17 10.53 4.74 8.31
N VAL A 18 10.47 4.82 9.64
CA VAL A 18 11.62 5.28 10.41
C VAL A 18 12.51 4.05 10.39
N PRO A 19 13.72 4.11 9.80
CA PRO A 19 14.70 3.08 10.08
C PRO A 19 14.77 3.00 11.60
N SER A 20 14.42 1.86 12.20
CA SER A 20 14.86 1.54 13.55
C SER A 20 16.37 1.31 13.51
N ALA A 21 17.09 2.36 13.14
CA ALA A 21 18.49 2.53 13.37
C ALA A 21 18.55 3.29 14.70
N SER A 22 19.17 2.65 15.68
CA SER A 22 19.73 3.34 16.83
C SER A 22 20.38 4.65 16.37
N SER A 23 20.09 5.73 17.08
CA SER A 23 20.78 7.00 16.94
C SER A 23 22.24 6.86 17.39
N ASN A 24 23.03 6.15 16.60
CA ASN A 24 24.48 6.02 16.77
C ASN A 24 25.12 6.51 15.47
N SER A 25 25.49 7.79 15.47
CA SER A 25 26.44 8.45 14.55
C SER A 25 26.44 7.93 13.10
N SER A 26 25.71 8.62 12.21
CA SER A 26 25.92 8.48 10.76
C SER A 26 27.39 8.78 10.47
N THR A 27 28.16 7.73 10.16
CA THR A 27 29.46 7.88 9.53
C THR A 27 29.21 8.40 8.11
N ASN A 28 30.13 9.20 7.57
CA ASN A 28 30.15 9.71 6.19
C ASN A 28 30.10 8.59 5.09
N GLY A 29 29.82 7.33 5.45
CA GLY A 29 29.80 6.16 4.59
C GLY A 29 28.43 5.55 4.26
N ASP A 30 27.32 6.00 4.88
CA ASP A 30 25.99 5.49 4.49
C ASP A 30 25.46 6.23 3.25
N VAL A 31 25.36 5.50 2.14
CA VAL A 31 24.83 6.01 0.86
C VAL A 31 23.33 5.79 0.71
N ALA A 32 22.66 5.12 1.65
CA ALA A 32 21.21 4.88 1.55
C ALA A 32 20.39 6.17 1.33
N PRO A 33 20.61 7.29 2.05
CA PRO A 33 19.87 8.52 1.79
C PRO A 33 20.11 9.07 0.37
N CYS A 34 21.33 8.92 -0.14
CA CYS A 34 21.68 9.33 -1.50
C CYS A 34 20.98 8.45 -2.55
N LEU A 35 20.96 7.13 -2.34
CA LEU A 35 20.26 6.20 -3.24
C LEU A 35 18.74 6.44 -3.25
N SER A 36 18.14 6.71 -2.09
CA SER A 36 16.71 7.07 -2.00
C SER A 36 16.39 8.33 -2.81
N ALA A 37 17.18 9.40 -2.66
CA ALA A 37 17.02 10.63 -3.46
C ALA A 37 17.23 10.39 -4.97
N VAL A 38 18.19 9.54 -5.34
CA VAL A 38 18.38 9.12 -6.73
C VAL A 38 17.16 8.37 -7.27
N TYR A 39 16.60 7.43 -6.51
CA TYR A 39 15.41 6.69 -6.94
C TYR A 39 14.18 7.58 -7.07
N ASP A 40 13.98 8.55 -6.18
CA ASP A 40 12.91 9.54 -6.32
C ASP A 40 13.07 10.39 -7.60
N ALA A 41 14.29 10.88 -7.86
CA ALA A 41 14.61 11.61 -9.08
C ALA A 41 14.40 10.78 -10.36
N VAL A 42 14.72 9.48 -10.32
CA VAL A 42 14.46 8.54 -11.41
C VAL A 42 12.96 8.35 -11.62
N TYR A 43 12.20 8.12 -10.54
CA TYR A 43 10.76 7.90 -10.59
C TYR A 43 9.99 9.09 -11.12
N THR A 44 10.34 10.29 -10.65
CA THR A 44 9.70 11.55 -11.04
C THR A 44 10.11 12.03 -12.43
N GLY A 45 11.18 11.47 -13.01
CA GLY A 45 11.72 11.93 -14.29
C GLY A 45 12.33 13.33 -14.21
N THR A 46 12.79 13.76 -13.03
CA THR A 46 13.28 15.13 -12.78
C THR A 46 14.50 15.48 -13.66
N TYR A 47 15.26 14.46 -14.08
CA TYR A 47 16.43 14.61 -14.92
C TYR A 47 16.23 13.92 -16.27
N ASN A 48 16.51 14.63 -17.38
CA ASN A 48 16.28 14.11 -18.73
C ASN A 48 16.95 12.75 -19.03
N CYS A 49 18.02 12.40 -18.31
CA CYS A 49 18.75 11.16 -18.50
C CYS A 49 18.10 9.94 -17.82
N THR A 50 17.09 10.12 -16.95
CA THR A 50 16.57 9.03 -16.09
C THR A 50 15.76 7.98 -16.83
N HIS A 51 15.33 8.25 -18.05
CA HIS A 51 14.59 7.30 -18.91
C HIS A 51 15.32 5.96 -19.10
N VAL A 52 16.67 5.94 -18.95
CA VAL A 52 17.46 4.70 -18.97
C VAL A 52 17.07 3.72 -17.85
N PHE A 53 16.36 4.19 -16.82
CA PHE A 53 15.94 3.45 -15.65
C PHE A 53 14.43 3.18 -15.59
N ASP A 54 13.66 3.37 -16.67
CA ASP A 54 12.20 3.22 -16.66
C ASP A 54 11.71 1.85 -16.13
N SER A 55 12.53 0.80 -16.29
CA SER A 55 12.26 -0.57 -15.82
C SER A 55 13.01 -0.97 -14.53
N ILE A 56 13.60 0.00 -13.80
CA ILE A 56 14.37 -0.28 -12.58
C ILE A 56 13.52 -0.87 -11.44
N TRP A 57 12.20 -0.66 -11.53
CA TRP A 57 11.19 -1.17 -10.59
C TRP A 57 10.83 -2.64 -10.86
N ASP A 58 11.21 -3.16 -12.03
CA ASP A 58 10.95 -4.54 -12.41
C ASP A 58 12.04 -5.46 -11.82
N ASN A 59 11.64 -6.62 -11.30
CA ASN A 59 12.55 -7.64 -10.74
C ASN A 59 13.34 -8.42 -11.82
N SER A 60 13.69 -7.78 -12.93
CA SER A 60 14.31 -8.44 -14.09
C SER A 60 15.81 -8.70 -13.90
N THR A 61 16.34 -9.73 -14.58
CA THR A 61 17.78 -10.09 -14.59
C THR A 61 18.67 -9.02 -15.24
N SER A 62 18.10 -7.95 -15.80
CA SER A 62 18.83 -6.92 -16.55
C SER A 62 19.32 -5.74 -15.68
N GLN A 63 19.12 -5.78 -14.36
CA GLN A 63 19.47 -4.64 -13.48
C GLN A 63 20.93 -4.21 -13.59
N ARG A 64 21.87 -5.16 -13.72
CA ARG A 64 23.29 -4.82 -13.91
C ARG A 64 23.54 -4.04 -15.19
N SER A 65 22.86 -4.39 -16.27
CA SER A 65 22.97 -3.66 -17.54
C SER A 65 22.42 -2.25 -17.42
N LEU A 66 21.26 -2.07 -16.76
CA LEU A 66 20.66 -0.76 -16.51
C LEU A 66 21.58 0.17 -15.71
N TYR A 67 22.18 -0.32 -14.62
CA TYR A 67 23.14 0.48 -13.85
C TYR A 67 24.44 0.73 -14.60
N THR A 68 24.87 -0.20 -15.44
CA THR A 68 26.10 0.00 -16.24
C THR A 68 25.88 1.10 -17.27
N SER A 69 24.80 1.02 -18.05
CA SER A 69 24.47 2.02 -19.07
C SER A 69 24.07 3.36 -18.47
N GLY A 70 23.33 3.34 -17.36
CA GLY A 70 22.84 4.51 -16.64
C GLY A 70 23.85 5.15 -15.69
N LYS A 71 25.07 4.63 -15.57
CA LYS A 71 26.11 5.12 -14.62
C LYS A 71 26.30 6.63 -14.68
N SER A 72 26.44 7.20 -15.88
CA SER A 72 26.64 8.64 -16.03
C SER A 72 25.43 9.43 -15.50
N CYS A 73 24.21 8.94 -15.75
CA CYS A 73 23.01 9.60 -15.26
C CYS A 73 22.90 9.51 -13.74
N LEU A 74 23.10 8.31 -13.17
CA LEU A 74 23.05 8.10 -11.73
C LEU A 74 24.04 9.02 -10.99
N LEU A 75 25.27 9.13 -11.51
CA LEU A 75 26.27 10.03 -10.94
C LEU A 75 25.95 11.51 -11.14
N GLU A 76 25.28 11.89 -12.24
CA GLU A 76 24.81 13.27 -12.43
C GLU A 76 23.75 13.64 -11.38
N VAL A 77 22.76 12.77 -11.19
CA VAL A 77 21.70 12.95 -10.17
C VAL A 77 22.32 12.98 -8.79
N ALA A 78 23.17 12.01 -8.44
CA ALA A 78 23.81 11.94 -7.14
C ALA A 78 24.67 13.18 -6.82
N LYS A 79 25.31 13.77 -7.83
CA LYS A 79 26.09 15.01 -7.64
C LYS A 79 25.23 16.20 -7.21
N LYS A 80 23.97 16.21 -7.61
CA LYS A 80 23.02 17.30 -7.35
C LYS A 80 22.18 17.05 -6.09
N GLU A 81 21.76 15.80 -5.87
CA GLU A 81 20.84 15.44 -4.78
C GLU A 81 21.55 15.00 -3.49
N CYS A 82 22.78 14.50 -3.59
CA CYS A 82 23.49 13.94 -2.43
C CYS A 82 24.48 14.91 -1.80
N THR A 83 24.85 14.64 -0.55
CA THR A 83 25.97 15.38 0.07
C THR A 83 27.29 15.10 -0.67
N GLY A 84 28.22 16.04 -0.63
CA GLY A 84 29.53 15.87 -1.29
C GLY A 84 30.28 14.62 -0.82
N ALA A 85 30.17 14.25 0.45
CA ALA A 85 30.78 13.03 0.98
C ALA A 85 30.16 11.75 0.39
N GLN A 86 28.82 11.68 0.32
CA GLN A 86 28.11 10.54 -0.26
C GLN A 86 28.37 10.42 -1.76
N TYR A 87 28.35 11.53 -2.49
CA TYR A 87 28.69 11.56 -3.92
C TYR A 87 30.12 11.08 -4.16
N ASN A 88 31.10 11.57 -3.38
CA ASN A 88 32.50 11.18 -3.53
C ASN A 88 32.69 9.67 -3.28
N LEU A 89 32.00 9.13 -2.26
CA LEU A 89 32.03 7.70 -1.99
C LEU A 89 31.39 6.90 -3.14
N LEU A 90 30.17 7.26 -3.54
CA LEU A 90 29.42 6.59 -4.61
C LEU A 90 30.16 6.60 -5.95
N SER A 91 30.71 7.76 -6.34
CA SER A 91 31.45 7.91 -7.60
C SER A 91 32.77 7.14 -7.62
N THR A 92 33.52 7.16 -6.51
CA THR A 92 34.81 6.45 -6.40
C THR A 92 34.63 4.94 -6.30
N LYS A 93 33.55 4.49 -5.66
CA LYS A 93 33.26 3.07 -5.38
C LYS A 93 32.11 2.52 -6.21
N TYR A 94 31.83 3.11 -7.37
CA TYR A 94 30.65 2.77 -8.16
C TYR A 94 30.56 1.28 -8.51
N GLU A 95 31.67 0.65 -8.91
CA GLU A 95 31.66 -0.78 -9.25
C GLU A 95 31.36 -1.66 -8.01
N ASP A 96 31.90 -1.30 -6.84
CA ASP A 96 31.59 -1.98 -5.58
C ASP A 96 30.08 -1.85 -5.26
N PHE A 97 29.48 -0.67 -5.49
CA PHE A 97 28.04 -0.46 -5.31
C PHE A 97 27.20 -1.21 -6.36
N LEU A 98 27.65 -1.26 -7.61
CA LEU A 98 27.01 -2.02 -8.67
C LEU A 98 26.94 -3.50 -8.30
N ASP A 99 28.04 -4.05 -7.78
CA ASP A 99 28.08 -5.44 -7.30
C ASP A 99 27.10 -5.66 -6.15
N VAL A 100 27.07 -4.76 -5.16
CA VAL A 100 26.10 -4.83 -4.04
C VAL A 100 24.65 -4.73 -4.53
N LEU A 101 24.34 -3.88 -5.51
CA LEU A 101 22.98 -3.69 -6.01
C LEU A 101 22.48 -4.86 -6.86
N THR A 102 23.37 -5.64 -7.46
CA THR A 102 23.04 -6.60 -8.53
C THR A 102 23.42 -8.04 -8.23
N THR A 103 24.15 -8.29 -7.14
CA THR A 103 24.52 -9.64 -6.70
C THR A 103 23.61 -10.09 -5.57
N GLU A 104 22.62 -10.91 -5.91
CA GLU A 104 21.71 -11.46 -4.91
C GLU A 104 22.46 -12.37 -3.91
N PRO A 105 22.25 -12.19 -2.58
CA PRO A 105 22.84 -13.06 -1.57
C PRO A 105 22.40 -14.53 -1.72
N LYS A 106 23.30 -15.47 -1.42
CA LYS A 106 22.99 -16.92 -1.49
C LYS A 106 22.02 -17.39 -0.41
N ASP A 107 22.01 -16.71 0.73
CA ASP A 107 21.09 -16.99 1.82
C ASP A 107 19.96 -15.93 1.82
N PRO A 108 18.76 -16.28 1.32
CA PRO A 108 17.64 -15.36 1.25
C PRO A 108 17.00 -15.08 2.63
N ALA A 109 17.43 -15.77 3.69
CA ALA A 109 16.94 -15.54 5.05
C ALA A 109 17.67 -14.39 5.76
N ASP A 110 18.87 -14.01 5.31
CA ASP A 110 19.63 -12.89 5.88
C ASP A 110 19.26 -11.55 5.22
N CYS A 111 18.20 -10.93 5.75
CA CYS A 111 17.75 -9.61 5.31
C CYS A 111 18.68 -8.45 5.73
N SER A 112 19.78 -8.70 6.45
CA SER A 112 20.72 -7.64 6.87
C SER A 112 21.69 -7.23 5.76
N ASN A 113 21.74 -7.98 4.66
CA ASN A 113 22.63 -7.70 3.53
C ASN A 113 22.29 -6.35 2.85
N PHE A 114 23.34 -5.58 2.50
CA PHE A 114 23.20 -4.31 1.80
C PHE A 114 22.47 -4.40 0.45
N TYR A 115 22.50 -5.57 -0.21
CA TYR A 115 21.68 -5.84 -1.40
C TYR A 115 20.21 -5.54 -1.11
N TYR A 116 19.64 -6.11 -0.04
CA TYR A 116 18.23 -5.90 0.32
C TYR A 116 17.99 -4.48 0.82
N LYS A 117 18.91 -3.92 1.65
CA LYS A 117 18.81 -2.54 2.14
C LYS A 117 18.64 -1.56 0.99
N TYR A 118 19.50 -1.63 -0.04
CA TYR A 118 19.47 -0.68 -1.14
C TYR A 118 18.40 -0.98 -2.19
N ASN A 119 18.09 -2.26 -2.45
CA ASN A 119 17.03 -2.60 -3.39
C ASN A 119 15.63 -2.23 -2.87
N ARG A 120 15.41 -2.23 -1.55
CA ARG A 120 14.15 -1.78 -0.94
C ARG A 120 13.86 -0.31 -1.23
N LEU A 121 14.90 0.54 -1.25
CA LEU A 121 14.76 1.99 -1.47
C LEU A 121 14.12 2.32 -2.82
N LYS A 122 14.23 1.42 -3.81
CA LYS A 122 13.56 1.57 -5.10
C LYS A 122 12.03 1.59 -4.96
N CYS A 123 11.47 0.86 -3.99
CA CYS A 123 10.03 0.81 -3.84
C CYS A 123 9.46 2.06 -3.15
N GLU A 124 10.29 2.84 -2.45
CA GLU A 124 9.88 4.03 -1.68
C GLU A 124 9.08 5.04 -2.52
N PRO A 125 9.56 5.55 -3.67
CA PRO A 125 8.80 6.54 -4.44
C PRO A 125 7.45 6.02 -4.96
N ILE A 126 7.37 4.72 -5.29
CA ILE A 126 6.11 4.08 -5.70
C ILE A 126 5.14 4.01 -4.51
N ILE A 127 5.64 3.65 -3.33
CA ILE A 127 4.87 3.59 -2.08
C ILE A 127 4.36 4.98 -1.69
N GLU A 128 5.21 6.00 -1.79
CA GLU A 128 4.83 7.39 -1.48
C GLU A 128 3.77 7.93 -2.44
N GLU A 129 3.91 7.67 -3.75
CA GLU A 129 2.87 8.04 -4.71
C GLU A 129 1.56 7.31 -4.45
N ALA A 130 1.63 6.00 -4.20
CA ALA A 130 0.46 5.18 -3.85
C ALA A 130 -0.25 5.77 -2.62
N HIS A 131 0.50 6.05 -1.54
CA HIS A 131 -0.02 6.66 -0.33
C HIS A 131 -0.73 7.99 -0.63
N ARG A 132 -0.07 8.90 -1.34
CA ARG A 132 -0.63 10.22 -1.70
C ARG A 132 -1.93 10.11 -2.49
N LYS A 133 -2.00 9.19 -3.46
CA LYS A 133 -3.19 9.02 -4.31
C LYS A 133 -4.31 8.21 -3.64
N MET A 134 -3.99 7.37 -2.67
CA MET A 134 -4.98 6.57 -1.93
C MET A 134 -5.67 7.33 -0.81
N ILE A 135 -5.01 8.29 -0.14
CA ILE A 135 -5.61 9.14 0.91
C ILE A 135 -6.99 9.72 0.53
N PRO A 136 -7.18 10.38 -0.63
CA PRO A 136 -8.49 10.95 -0.97
C PRO A 136 -9.57 9.89 -1.26
N LEU A 137 -9.17 8.63 -1.52
CA LEU A 137 -10.08 7.54 -1.87
C LEU A 137 -10.62 6.79 -0.64
N VAL A 138 -10.15 7.13 0.56
CA VAL A 138 -10.61 6.50 1.81
C VAL A 138 -12.12 6.67 2.01
N SER A 139 -12.73 7.73 1.47
CA SER A 139 -14.18 7.94 1.57
C SER A 139 -15.00 6.88 0.81
N MET A 140 -16.20 6.57 1.32
CA MET A 140 -17.11 5.56 0.71
C MET A 140 -17.80 6.02 -0.58
N ASN A 141 -17.67 7.30 -0.97
CA ASN A 141 -18.43 7.89 -2.08
C ASN A 141 -17.66 7.95 -3.41
N VAL A 142 -16.63 7.13 -3.58
CA VAL A 142 -15.88 7.06 -4.84
C VAL A 142 -16.69 6.24 -5.86
N LYS A 143 -16.92 6.79 -7.05
CA LYS A 143 -17.60 6.06 -8.14
C LYS A 143 -16.71 4.92 -8.64
N THR A 144 -17.30 3.80 -9.03
CA THR A 144 -16.57 2.61 -9.51
C THR A 144 -15.74 2.87 -10.77
N ASN A 145 -16.14 3.83 -11.60
CA ASN A 145 -15.45 4.26 -12.81
C ASN A 145 -14.61 5.53 -12.63
N ASP A 146 -14.36 5.95 -11.39
CA ASP A 146 -13.48 7.08 -11.11
C ASP A 146 -12.06 6.75 -11.56
N SER A 147 -11.50 7.56 -12.47
CA SER A 147 -10.15 7.35 -12.99
C SER A 147 -9.10 7.31 -11.89
N ARG A 148 -9.31 8.06 -10.79
CA ARG A 148 -8.42 8.08 -9.63
C ARG A 148 -8.42 6.73 -8.90
N LEU A 149 -9.56 6.03 -8.87
CA LEU A 149 -9.66 4.69 -8.28
C LEU A 149 -8.89 3.67 -9.13
N LEU A 150 -9.06 3.72 -10.45
CA LEU A 150 -8.35 2.83 -11.37
C LEU A 150 -6.84 3.05 -11.31
N GLU A 151 -6.41 4.31 -11.27
CA GLU A 151 -5.00 4.68 -11.11
C GLU A 151 -4.42 4.18 -9.78
N ALA A 152 -5.15 4.36 -8.67
CA ALA A 152 -4.71 3.87 -7.36
C ALA A 152 -4.61 2.33 -7.31
N ILE A 153 -5.52 1.61 -7.96
CA ILE A 153 -5.43 0.14 -8.08
C ILE A 153 -4.14 -0.25 -8.82
N GLY A 154 -3.85 0.40 -9.96
CA GLY A 154 -2.63 0.13 -10.71
C GLY A 154 -1.34 0.44 -9.94
N LEU A 155 -1.33 1.52 -9.15
CA LEU A 155 -0.20 1.81 -8.25
C LEU A 155 -0.06 0.77 -7.15
N CYS A 156 -1.16 0.27 -6.62
CA CYS A 156 -1.12 -0.78 -5.60
C CYS A 156 -0.46 -2.06 -6.13
N GLU A 157 -0.81 -2.46 -7.35
CA GLU A 157 -0.21 -3.63 -8.02
C GLU A 157 1.29 -3.42 -8.28
N LYS A 158 1.71 -2.19 -8.63
CA LYS A 158 3.13 -1.83 -8.73
C LYS A 158 3.86 -1.96 -7.39
N VAL A 159 3.27 -1.47 -6.30
CA VAL A 159 3.85 -1.62 -4.95
C VAL A 159 3.97 -3.10 -4.59
N GLN A 160 2.90 -3.89 -4.74
CA GLN A 160 2.91 -5.34 -4.46
C GLN A 160 4.01 -6.06 -5.24
N SER A 161 4.16 -5.74 -6.53
CA SER A 161 5.22 -6.31 -7.37
C SER A 161 6.62 -5.92 -6.88
N CYS A 162 6.84 -4.64 -6.59
CA CYS A 162 8.13 -4.12 -6.15
C CYS A 162 8.59 -4.74 -4.83
N ILE A 163 7.69 -4.86 -3.84
CA ILE A 163 8.03 -5.43 -2.53
C ILE A 163 7.92 -6.95 -2.46
N SER A 164 7.45 -7.60 -3.55
CA SER A 164 7.26 -9.06 -3.57
C SER A 164 8.52 -9.86 -3.24
N PRO A 165 9.74 -9.47 -3.66
CA PRO A 165 10.94 -10.23 -3.35
C PRO A 165 11.17 -10.39 -1.83
N PRO A 166 11.89 -11.44 -1.40
CA PRO A 166 12.29 -11.60 -0.01
C PRO A 166 13.04 -10.37 0.51
N CYS A 167 12.90 -10.09 1.80
CA CYS A 167 13.62 -9.03 2.52
C CYS A 167 13.39 -7.57 2.08
N LEU A 168 12.66 -7.29 1.00
CA LEU A 168 12.32 -5.90 0.61
C LEU A 168 11.18 -5.31 1.46
N ALA A 169 10.36 -6.16 2.05
CA ALA A 169 9.37 -5.78 3.05
C ALA A 169 9.15 -6.93 4.04
N SER A 170 8.84 -6.58 5.28
CA SER A 170 8.41 -7.54 6.30
C SER A 170 7.07 -8.18 5.95
N ALA A 171 6.78 -9.33 6.55
CA ALA A 171 5.50 -10.01 6.35
C ALA A 171 4.31 -9.11 6.76
N SER A 172 4.44 -8.33 7.82
CA SER A 172 3.41 -7.38 8.27
C SER A 172 3.19 -6.24 7.28
N GLU A 173 4.26 -5.69 6.68
CA GLU A 173 4.17 -4.67 5.62
C GLU A 173 3.49 -5.22 4.36
N LYS A 174 3.84 -6.44 3.93
CA LYS A 174 3.19 -7.08 2.76
C LYS A 174 1.70 -7.28 2.99
N VAL A 175 1.32 -7.83 4.15
CA VAL A 175 -0.08 -8.01 4.54
C VAL A 175 -0.81 -6.66 4.66
N LEU A 176 -0.13 -5.58 5.05
CA LEU A 176 -0.70 -4.23 5.07
C LEU A 176 -0.98 -3.71 3.66
N VAL A 177 -0.01 -3.84 2.75
CA VAL A 177 -0.16 -3.44 1.33
C VAL A 177 -1.27 -4.24 0.66
N ASP A 178 -1.28 -5.57 0.80
CA ASP A 178 -2.29 -6.44 0.19
C ASP A 178 -3.70 -6.02 0.59
N ARG A 179 -3.92 -5.75 1.89
CA ARG A 179 -5.21 -5.28 2.39
C ARG A 179 -5.62 -3.92 1.84
N MET A 180 -4.67 -2.99 1.74
CA MET A 180 -4.94 -1.69 1.14
C MET A 180 -5.38 -1.85 -0.32
N CYS A 181 -4.67 -2.69 -1.09
CA CYS A 181 -4.99 -2.99 -2.48
C CYS A 181 -6.35 -3.66 -2.65
N GLU A 182 -6.65 -4.67 -1.83
CA GLU A 182 -7.94 -5.34 -1.82
C GLU A 182 -9.07 -4.37 -1.46
N SER A 183 -8.87 -3.44 -0.52
CA SER A 183 -9.89 -2.43 -0.19
C SER A 183 -10.23 -1.50 -1.36
N LEU A 184 -9.24 -1.18 -2.21
CA LEU A 184 -9.45 -0.38 -3.41
C LEU A 184 -10.21 -1.19 -4.47
N LYS A 185 -9.83 -2.46 -4.65
CA LYS A 185 -10.52 -3.39 -5.56
C LYS A 185 -11.98 -3.58 -5.15
N MET A 186 -12.24 -3.72 -3.84
CA MET A 186 -13.59 -3.82 -3.29
C MET A 186 -14.48 -2.61 -3.52
N LYS A 187 -13.92 -1.40 -3.63
CA LYS A 187 -14.73 -0.21 -3.98
C LYS A 187 -15.38 -0.33 -5.37
N LYS A 188 -14.94 -1.28 -6.19
CA LYS A 188 -15.56 -1.62 -7.48
C LYS A 188 -16.67 -2.67 -7.38
N SER A 189 -16.81 -3.36 -6.24
CA SER A 189 -17.84 -4.39 -6.11
C SER A 189 -19.23 -3.78 -5.99
N GLU A 190 -20.21 -4.41 -6.64
CA GLU A 190 -21.61 -3.98 -6.60
C GLU A 190 -22.18 -4.01 -5.17
N LEU A 191 -21.66 -4.93 -4.33
CA LEU A 191 -21.96 -4.95 -2.91
C LEU A 191 -21.54 -3.65 -2.21
N PHE A 192 -20.31 -3.18 -2.44
CA PHE A 192 -19.81 -1.97 -1.76
C PHE A 192 -20.54 -0.72 -2.25
N VAL A 193 -20.85 -0.68 -3.55
CA VAL A 193 -21.72 0.34 -4.15
C VAL A 193 -23.09 0.34 -3.49
N CYS A 194 -23.69 -0.83 -3.28
CA CYS A 194 -24.97 -0.98 -2.62
C CYS A 194 -24.95 -0.47 -1.17
N PHE A 195 -23.94 -0.82 -0.39
CA PHE A 195 -23.77 -0.26 0.97
C PHE A 195 -23.67 1.26 0.96
N GLY A 196 -22.94 1.85 0.01
CA GLY A 196 -22.89 3.30 -0.17
C GLY A 196 -24.27 3.91 -0.50
N LYS A 197 -25.06 3.24 -1.36
CA LYS A 197 -26.45 3.62 -1.68
C LYS A 197 -27.34 3.59 -0.43
N ILE A 198 -27.32 2.49 0.32
CA ILE A 198 -28.14 2.32 1.53
C ILE A 198 -27.79 3.36 2.59
N GLN A 199 -26.50 3.60 2.85
CA GLN A 199 -26.08 4.63 3.81
C GLN A 199 -26.51 6.04 3.39
N LYS A 200 -26.55 6.32 2.09
CA LYS A 200 -26.95 7.64 1.57
C LYS A 200 -28.46 7.84 1.57
N GLN A 201 -29.22 6.81 1.21
CA GLN A 201 -30.67 6.89 1.02
C GLN A 201 -31.45 6.56 2.29
N VAL A 202 -30.85 5.81 3.21
CA VAL A 202 -31.46 5.35 4.47
C VAL A 202 -32.87 4.77 4.23
N PRO A 203 -32.99 3.74 3.36
CA PRO A 203 -34.27 3.10 3.09
C PRO A 203 -34.92 2.53 4.37
N ASP A 204 -36.24 2.39 4.36
CA ASP A 204 -36.89 1.68 5.46
C ASP A 204 -36.53 0.19 5.38
N VAL A 205 -36.03 -0.36 6.49
CA VAL A 205 -35.68 -1.79 6.63
C VAL A 205 -36.49 -2.46 7.75
N SER A 206 -37.52 -1.78 8.26
CA SER A 206 -38.36 -2.30 9.34
C SER A 206 -39.17 -3.53 8.96
N GLU A 207 -39.40 -3.76 7.66
CA GLU A 207 -40.11 -4.94 7.15
C GLU A 207 -39.29 -6.24 7.27
N TYR A 208 -37.96 -6.13 7.36
CA TYR A 208 -37.05 -7.28 7.46
C TYR A 208 -37.02 -7.85 8.87
N LYS A 209 -37.99 -8.71 9.18
CA LYS A 209 -38.11 -9.38 10.50
C LYS A 209 -36.86 -10.15 10.91
N CYS A 210 -36.06 -10.60 9.94
CA CYS A 210 -34.80 -11.29 10.20
C CYS A 210 -33.77 -10.44 10.96
N LEU A 211 -33.89 -9.10 10.92
CA LEU A 211 -33.06 -8.20 11.73
C LEU A 211 -33.30 -8.36 13.22
N ASP A 212 -34.50 -8.80 13.64
CA ASP A 212 -34.83 -9.08 15.05
C ASP A 212 -34.50 -7.90 15.99
N GLY A 213 -34.91 -6.69 15.57
CA GLY A 213 -34.67 -5.46 16.33
C GLY A 213 -33.24 -4.90 16.24
N MET A 214 -32.34 -5.53 15.47
CA MET A 214 -31.02 -4.98 15.18
C MET A 214 -31.12 -3.63 14.46
N ASP A 215 -30.33 -2.65 14.90
CA ASP A 215 -30.12 -1.41 14.16
C ASP A 215 -29.24 -1.65 12.92
N PHE A 216 -29.88 -1.70 11.74
CA PHE A 216 -29.19 -1.87 10.47
C PHE A 216 -28.26 -0.70 10.12
N TYR A 217 -28.45 0.47 10.72
CA TYR A 217 -27.62 1.65 10.46
C TYR A 217 -26.49 1.84 11.50
N ASP A 218 -26.48 1.06 12.57
CA ASP A 218 -25.33 1.06 13.49
C ASP A 218 -24.08 0.53 12.78
N THR A 219 -23.02 1.34 12.83
CA THR A 219 -21.72 1.10 12.21
C THR A 219 -20.68 0.60 13.21
N SER A 220 -21.08 0.35 14.46
CA SER A 220 -20.21 -0.22 15.49
C SER A 220 -19.64 -1.56 15.03
N PRO A 221 -18.36 -1.87 15.34
CA PRO A 221 -17.73 -3.11 14.89
C PRO A 221 -18.51 -4.37 15.28
N LYS A 222 -19.13 -4.37 16.47
CA LYS A 222 -19.95 -5.48 16.96
C LYS A 222 -21.16 -5.73 16.05
N ILE A 223 -21.94 -4.68 15.76
CA ILE A 223 -23.12 -4.81 14.91
C ILE A 223 -22.73 -5.11 13.46
N ALA A 224 -21.64 -4.54 12.96
CA ALA A 224 -21.11 -4.88 11.64
C ALA A 224 -20.71 -6.37 11.53
N ILE A 225 -20.05 -6.94 12.55
CA ILE A 225 -19.73 -8.37 12.60
C ILE A 225 -21.02 -9.20 12.62
N GLU A 226 -22.01 -8.80 13.41
CA GLU A 226 -23.29 -9.51 13.53
C GLU A 226 -24.02 -9.54 12.17
N LYS A 227 -24.06 -8.42 11.44
CA LYS A 227 -24.57 -8.33 10.05
C LYS A 227 -23.89 -9.32 9.11
N LEU A 228 -22.57 -9.41 9.20
CA LEU A 228 -21.74 -10.25 8.32
C LEU A 228 -21.70 -11.73 8.71
N THR A 229 -22.22 -12.09 9.89
CA THR A 229 -22.16 -13.46 10.42
C THR A 229 -23.54 -14.02 10.71
N THR A 230 -24.15 -13.65 11.84
CA THR A 230 -25.42 -14.21 12.32
C THR A 230 -26.62 -13.73 11.51
N LYS A 231 -26.57 -12.49 11.01
CA LYS A 231 -27.59 -11.90 10.13
C LYS A 231 -27.20 -11.93 8.66
N LYS A 232 -26.24 -12.77 8.27
CA LYS A 232 -25.71 -12.82 6.90
C LYS A 232 -26.78 -13.07 5.83
N GLY A 233 -27.73 -13.97 6.11
CA GLY A 233 -28.87 -14.22 5.20
C GLY A 233 -29.77 -12.98 5.03
N CYS A 234 -30.09 -12.32 6.15
CA CYS A 234 -30.87 -11.09 6.16
C CYS A 234 -30.18 -9.95 5.42
N LEU A 235 -28.86 -9.81 5.62
CA LEU A 235 -28.06 -8.85 4.88
C LEU A 235 -28.11 -9.12 3.38
N LYS A 236 -28.02 -10.39 2.96
CA LYS A 236 -28.10 -10.75 1.54
C LYS A 236 -29.45 -10.35 0.93
N GLU A 237 -30.55 -10.70 1.60
CA GLU A 237 -31.92 -10.36 1.20
C GLU A 237 -32.09 -8.84 1.05
N ILE A 238 -31.69 -8.06 2.06
CA ILE A 238 -31.75 -6.59 2.04
C ILE A 238 -30.96 -6.00 0.86
N LEU A 239 -29.73 -6.48 0.62
CA LEU A 239 -28.90 -5.99 -0.49
C LEU A 239 -29.51 -6.34 -1.85
N GLU A 240 -30.04 -7.55 -2.00
CA GLU A 240 -30.68 -8.03 -3.22
C GLU A 240 -31.96 -7.26 -3.53
N ASP A 241 -32.81 -6.99 -2.54
CA ASP A 241 -34.04 -6.23 -2.72
C ASP A 241 -33.78 -4.76 -3.08
N ILE A 242 -32.82 -4.11 -2.39
CA ILE A 242 -32.57 -2.68 -2.55
C ILE A 242 -31.72 -2.39 -3.79
N CYS A 243 -30.82 -3.29 -4.17
CA CYS A 243 -29.81 -3.06 -5.20
C CYS A 243 -29.81 -4.08 -6.36
N GLY A 244 -30.59 -5.16 -6.25
CA GLY A 244 -30.68 -6.22 -7.25
C GLY A 244 -29.65 -7.34 -7.07
N GLU A 245 -29.83 -8.42 -7.82
CA GLU A 245 -29.03 -9.66 -7.76
C GLU A 245 -27.51 -9.43 -7.92
N ASN A 246 -27.11 -8.42 -8.69
CA ASN A 246 -25.70 -8.10 -8.91
C ASN A 246 -24.97 -7.70 -7.62
N ALA A 247 -25.66 -7.07 -6.66
CA ALA A 247 -25.09 -6.67 -5.38
C ALA A 247 -24.70 -7.87 -4.50
N VAL A 248 -25.23 -9.06 -4.81
CA VAL A 248 -24.99 -10.29 -4.04
C VAL A 248 -24.30 -11.39 -4.85
N ALA A 249 -23.86 -11.10 -6.08
CA ALA A 249 -23.20 -12.07 -6.95
C ALA A 249 -21.93 -12.69 -6.34
N ASN A 250 -21.09 -11.86 -5.70
CA ASN A 250 -19.86 -12.28 -5.01
C ASN A 250 -19.96 -12.17 -3.49
N PHE A 251 -21.18 -12.27 -2.95
CA PHE A 251 -21.50 -11.94 -1.56
C PHE A 251 -20.59 -12.63 -0.52
N GLU A 252 -20.28 -13.91 -0.73
CA GLU A 252 -19.43 -14.68 0.20
C GLU A 252 -18.01 -14.14 0.31
N GLU A 253 -17.38 -13.84 -0.83
CA GLU A 253 -16.00 -13.32 -0.89
C GLU A 253 -15.94 -11.90 -0.33
N ASP A 254 -16.85 -11.04 -0.78
CA ASP A 254 -16.94 -9.64 -0.35
C ASP A 254 -17.19 -9.53 1.16
N THR A 255 -18.11 -10.34 1.71
CA THR A 255 -18.41 -10.33 3.15
C THR A 255 -17.28 -10.90 3.99
N LYS A 256 -16.56 -11.89 3.49
CA LYS A 256 -15.36 -12.43 4.15
C LYS A 256 -14.26 -11.37 4.25
N PHE A 257 -13.99 -10.63 3.18
CA PHE A 257 -13.02 -9.53 3.23
C PHE A 257 -13.45 -8.45 4.23
N MET A 258 -14.71 -8.02 4.20
CA MET A 258 -15.21 -6.99 5.12
C MET A 258 -15.08 -7.43 6.58
N LEU A 259 -15.41 -8.70 6.88
CA LEU A 259 -15.29 -9.27 8.21
C LEU A 259 -13.84 -9.28 8.69
N ASN A 260 -12.90 -9.74 7.86
CA ASN A 260 -11.47 -9.74 8.18
C ASN A 260 -10.96 -8.32 8.43
N SER A 261 -11.38 -7.37 7.59
CA SER A 261 -11.02 -5.94 7.72
C SER A 261 -11.57 -5.30 9.00
N ILE A 262 -12.74 -5.73 9.48
CA ILE A 262 -13.28 -5.24 10.76
C ILE A 262 -12.50 -5.83 11.94
N LYS A 263 -12.29 -7.16 11.96
CA LYS A 263 -11.58 -7.84 13.06
C LYS A 263 -10.17 -7.28 13.28
N GLN A 264 -9.43 -7.05 12.21
CA GLN A 264 -8.07 -6.51 12.31
C GLN A 264 -8.05 -5.06 12.81
N ARG A 265 -9.04 -4.23 12.46
CA ARG A 265 -9.16 -2.87 13.01
C ARG A 265 -9.40 -2.91 14.52
N MET A 266 -10.16 -3.90 15.00
CA MET A 266 -10.36 -4.11 16.43
C MET A 266 -9.07 -4.56 17.11
N GLU A 267 -8.37 -5.57 16.55
CA GLU A 267 -7.09 -6.05 17.09
C GLU A 267 -6.05 -4.92 17.20
N MET A 268 -5.95 -4.03 16.21
CA MET A 268 -5.04 -2.90 16.32
C MET A 268 -5.49 -1.83 17.32
N ALA A 269 -6.80 -1.57 17.44
CA ALA A 269 -7.30 -0.61 18.42
C ALA A 269 -7.00 -1.07 19.86
N ASP A 270 -7.06 -2.38 20.11
CA ASP A 270 -6.70 -2.98 21.40
C ASP A 270 -5.20 -2.84 21.71
N VAL A 271 -4.33 -2.86 20.68
CA VAL A 271 -2.87 -2.62 20.83
C VAL A 271 -2.57 -1.17 21.24
N PHE A 272 -3.35 -0.19 20.78
CA PHE A 272 -3.15 1.23 21.15
C PHE A 272 -3.90 1.66 22.42
N SER A 273 -4.72 0.77 22.98
CA SER A 273 -5.51 1.02 24.21
C SER A 273 -4.86 0.42 25.46
N ASN A 274 -3.73 -0.29 25.32
CA ASN A 274 -2.88 -0.83 26.38
C ASN A 274 -1.50 -0.15 26.37
#